data_AF-A0A9P5P503-F1
#
_entry.id   AF-A0A9P5P503-F1
#
_cell.length_a   1.000
_cell.length_b   1.000
_cell.length_c   1.000
_cell.angle_alpha   90.00
_cell.angle_beta   90.00
_cell.angle_gamma   90.00
#
_symmetry.space_group_name_H-M   'P 1'
#
loop_
_entity.id
_entity.type
_entity.pdbx_description
1 polymer ?
#
loop_
_entity_poly.entity_id
_entity_poly.type
_entity_poly.pdbx_seq_one_letter_code
_entity_poly.pdbx_strand_id
1 'polypeptide(L)' 'ASAYRKYHATWVEDLKTLFPHTRAGRMCPNIHAVGHIYDFLLLFGPVISWWCFPFECLIGAIQ' A
#
# COMPACT_ATOMS: atom_id res chain seq x y z
N ALA A 1 2.45 14.74 0.67
CA ALA A 1 3.08 13.64 1.44
C ALA A 1 2.46 13.44 2.83
N SER A 2 2.52 14.46 3.70
CA SER A 2 2.23 14.33 5.14
C SER A 2 0.79 13.94 5.45
N ALA A 3 -0.20 14.61 4.84
CA ALA A 3 -1.61 14.30 5.04
C ALA A 3 -1.95 12.86 4.61
N TYR A 4 -1.49 12.46 3.42
CA TYR A 4 -1.69 11.10 2.91
C TYR A 4 -1.14 10.04 3.87
N ARG A 5 0.14 10.17 4.26
CA ARG A 5 0.80 9.22 5.17
C ARG A 5 0.12 9.18 6.54
N LYS A 6 -0.33 10.34 7.04
CA LYS A 6 -1.10 10.42 8.29
C LYS A 6 -2.40 9.62 8.19
N TYR A 7 -3.21 9.86 7.16
CA TYR A 7 -4.49 9.16 7.00
C TYR A 7 -4.32 7.66 6.73
N HIS A 8 -3.30 7.26 5.95
CA HIS A 8 -2.98 5.85 5.74
C HIS A 8 -2.60 5.15 7.06
N ALA A 9 -1.73 5.76 7.86
CA ALA A 9 -1.35 5.22 9.16
C ALA A 9 -2.56 5.08 10.10
N THR A 10 -3.41 6.11 10.18
CA THR A 10 -4.66 6.05 10.97
C THR A 10 -5.56 4.92 10.49
N TRP A 11 -5.76 4.77 9.18
CA TRP A 11 -6.58 3.69 8.62
C TRP A 11 -6.04 2.29 8.95
N VAL A 12 -4.71 2.10 8.91
CA VAL A 12 -4.08 0.82 9.28
C VAL A 12 -4.30 0.51 10.77
N GLU A 13 -4.20 1.51 11.64
CA GLU A 13 -4.43 1.34 13.07
C GLU A 13 -5.91 1.08 13.39
N ASP A 14 -6.83 1.76 12.70
CA ASP A 14 -8.27 1.54 12.84
C ASP A 14 -8.65 0.14 12.35
N LEU A 15 -8.06 -0.35 11.25
CA LEU A 15 -8.26 -1.71 10.77
C LEU A 15 -7.90 -2.75 11.83
N LYS A 16 -6.73 -2.59 12.47
CA LYS A 16 -6.29 -3.46 13.57
C LYS A 16 -7.21 -3.33 14.79
N THR A 17 -7.72 -2.13 15.05
CA THR A 17 -8.58 -1.85 16.19
C THR A 17 -9.95 -2.52 16.04
N LEU A 18 -10.61 -2.30 14.89
CA LEU A 18 -11.94 -2.79 14.58
C LEU A 18 -11.96 -4.28 14.23
N PHE A 19 -10.88 -4.80 13.66
CA PHE A 19 -10.78 -6.20 13.24
C PHE A 19 -9.56 -6.89 13.89
N PRO A 20 -9.62 -7.29 15.17
CA PRO A 20 -8.47 -7.81 15.91
C PRO A 20 -7.79 -9.03 15.28
N HIS A 21 -8.51 -9.83 14.48
CA HIS A 21 -7.94 -10.96 13.75
C HIS A 21 -6.88 -10.54 12.72
N THR A 22 -6.90 -9.29 12.26
CA THR A 22 -5.88 -8.72 11.37
C THR A 22 -4.57 -8.40 12.08
N ARG A 23 -4.55 -8.35 13.43
CA ARG A 23 -3.32 -8.11 14.22
C ARG A 23 -2.35 -9.29 14.20
N ALA A 24 -2.89 -10.50 14.17
CA ALA A 24 -2.12 -11.75 14.14
C ALA A 24 -1.89 -12.27 12.72
N GLY A 25 -2.55 -11.67 11.72
CA GLY A 25 -2.38 -12.01 10.31
C GLY A 25 -1.08 -11.45 9.72
N ARG A 26 -0.61 -12.07 8.65
CA ARG A 26 0.51 -11.54 7.86
C ARG A 26 0.08 -10.20 7.27
N MET A 27 0.91 -9.16 7.43
CA MET A 27 0.62 -7.85 6.83
C MET A 27 0.55 -8.00 5.31
N CYS A 28 -0.61 -7.68 4.72
CA CYS A 28 -0.83 -7.84 3.30
C CYS A 28 0.17 -6.96 2.51
N PRO A 29 0.88 -7.51 1.51
CA PRO A 29 1.82 -6.75 0.68
C PRO A 29 1.21 -5.48 0.08
N ASN A 30 -0.08 -5.53 -0.27
CA ASN A 30 -0.81 -4.39 -0.81
C ASN A 30 -0.93 -3.24 0.19
N ILE A 31 -1.17 -3.54 1.48
CA ILE A 31 -1.27 -2.51 2.53
C ILE A 31 0.09 -1.83 2.74
N HIS A 32 1.19 -2.59 2.62
CA HIS A 32 2.55 -2.07 2.64
C HIS A 32 2.84 -1.20 1.40
N ALA A 33 2.51 -1.68 0.20
CA ALA A 33 2.71 -0.96 -1.06
C ALA A 33 1.93 0.38 -1.09
N VAL A 34 0.71 0.41 -0.53
CA VAL A 34 -0.06 1.66 -0.38
C VAL A 34 0.70 2.69 0.46
N GLY A 35 1.44 2.26 1.49
CA GLY A 35 2.31 3.17 2.26
C GLY A 35 3.39 3.87 1.41
N HIS A 36 3.78 3.26 0.29
CA HIS A 36 4.74 3.79 -0.68
C HIS A 36 4.10 4.48 -1.88
N ILE A 37 2.76 4.54 -1.99
CA ILE A 37 2.07 5.10 -3.18
C ILE A 37 2.54 6.52 -3.48
N TYR A 38 2.80 7.34 -2.45
CA TYR A 38 3.23 8.72 -2.63
C TYR A 38 4.61 8.78 -3.31
N ASP A 39 5.54 7.94 -2.85
CA ASP A 39 6.88 7.85 -3.40
C ASP A 39 6.84 7.26 -4.82
N PHE A 40 5.98 6.26 -5.06
CA PHE A 40 5.77 5.66 -6.38
C PHE A 40 5.14 6.63 -7.38
N LEU A 41 4.22 7.49 -6.96
CA LEU A 41 3.64 8.53 -7.83
C LEU A 41 4.70 9.53 -8.30
N LEU A 42 5.68 9.85 -7.44
CA LEU A 42 6.80 10.74 -7.80
C LEU A 42 7.79 10.06 -8.74
N LEU A 43 8.03 8.76 -8.55
CA LEU A 43 9.04 8.00 -9.32
C LEU A 43 8.52 7.49 -10.66
N PHE A 44 7.27 7.02 -10.71
CA PHE A 44 6.70 6.27 -11.83
C PHE A 44 5.52 6.98 -12.51
N GLY A 45 5.11 8.14 -11.98
CA GLY A 45 3.98 8.89 -12.51
C GLY A 45 2.62 8.30 -12.07
N PRO A 46 1.54 8.56 -12.81
CA PRO A 46 0.19 8.11 -12.44
C PRO A 46 0.08 6.59 -12.29
N VAL A 47 -0.74 6.11 -11.34
CA VAL A 47 -0.94 4.67 -11.07
C VAL A 47 -1.35 3.88 -12.31
N ILE A 48 -2.16 4.46 -13.19
CA ILE A 48 -2.58 3.79 -14.44
C ILE A 48 -1.38 3.45 -15.36
N SER A 49 -0.30 4.22 -15.27
CA SER A 49 0.93 3.99 -16.05
C SER A 49 1.81 2.90 -15.45
N TRP A 50 1.51 2.43 -14.23
CA TRP A 50 2.35 1.46 -13.54
C TRP A 50 2.27 0.05 -14.14
N TRP A 51 1.16 -0.27 -14.82
CA TRP A 51 0.98 -1.48 -15.61
C TRP A 51 2.00 -1.63 -16.76
N CYS A 52 2.72 -0.56 -17.11
CA CYS A 52 3.83 -0.60 -18.06
C CYS A 52 5.17 -0.99 -17.42
N PHE A 53 5.26 -1.07 -16.08
CA PHE A 53 6.48 -1.39 -15.36
C PHE A 53 6.48 -2.84 -14.86
N PRO A 54 7.61 -3.57 -15.03
CA PRO A 54 7.70 -4.99 -14.68
C PRO A 54 7.56 -5.27 -13.17
N PHE A 55 7.75 -4.28 -12.30
CA PHE A 55 7.59 -4.47 -10.85
C PHE A 55 6.12 -4.68 -10.45
N GLU A 56 5.14 -4.10 -11.16
CA GLU A 56 3.72 -4.37 -10.88
C GLU A 56 3.31 -5.78 -11.33
N CYS A 57 3.84 -6.25 -12.46
CA CYS A 57 3.68 -7.66 -12.87
C CYS A 57 4.25 -8.61 -11.81
N LEU A 58 5.40 -8.26 -11.21
CA LEU A 58 6.00 -9.05 -10.13
C LEU A 58 5.15 -9.01 -8.86
N ILE A 59 4.66 -7.83 -8.44
CA ILE A 59 3.78 -7.67 -7.27
C ILE A 59 2.49 -8.48 -7.46
N GLY A 60 1.89 -8.42 -8.65
CA GLY A 60 0.71 -9.23 -8.99
C GLY A 60 0.98 -10.74 -8.97
N ALA A 61 2.21 -11.17 -9.26
CA ALA A 61 2.60 -12.59 -9.23
C ALA A 61 2.93 -13.12 -7.82
N ILE A 62 3.23 -12.26 -6.85
CA ILE A 62 3.59 -12.64 -5.46
C ILE A 62 2.50 -12.35 -4.42
N GLN A 63 1.35 -11.83 -4.86
CA GLN A 63 0.13 -11.67 -4.05
C GLN A 63 -0.58 -13.01 -3.83
#